data_AF-A0A6C1RJ29-F1
#
_entry.id   AF-A0A6C1RJ29-F1
#
_cell.length_a   1.000
_cell.length_b   1.000
_cell.length_c   1.000
_cell.angle_alpha   90.00
_cell.angle_beta   90.00
_cell.angle_gamma   90.00
#
_symmetry.space_group_name_H-M   'P 1'
#
loop_
_entity.id
_entity.type
_entity.pdbx_description
1 polymer ?
#
loop_
_entity_poly.entity_id
_entity_poly.type
_entity_poly.pdbx_seq_one_letter_code
_entity_poly.pdbx_strand_id
1 'polypeptide(L)'
;MRIRDMIITALLCVIAAAPLAAHGAPPEADYPELLYRDSAVEAVSKHDQTTIAYAVFGDEFGEITERVSRHQAYFVPADEALADWDDEGLANEELGALAERHIATGPVAEQPLEYVESFTTLDGETISVAIDDRGRPLLNGEVTVVESIRLAYGYMHIIDGRLDG
;
A
#
# COMPACT_ATOMS: atom_id res chain seq x y z
N MET A 1 -7.28 -65.65 -19.82
CA MET A 1 -6.50 -66.54 -18.94
C MET A 1 -5.10 -65.95 -18.78
N ARG A 2 -4.71 -65.64 -17.54
CA ARG A 2 -3.33 -65.41 -17.03
C ARG A 2 -2.61 -64.15 -17.54
N ILE A 3 -2.63 -63.05 -16.77
CA ILE A 3 -1.76 -62.75 -15.60
C ILE A 3 -0.28 -62.79 -15.98
N ARG A 4 0.30 -61.61 -16.20
CA ARG A 4 1.69 -61.25 -15.93
C ARG A 4 1.76 -59.74 -15.77
N ASP A 5 1.83 -59.36 -14.50
CA ASP A 5 2.50 -58.21 -13.90
C ASP A 5 3.15 -57.19 -14.85
N MET A 6 2.93 -55.89 -14.63
CA MET A 6 3.92 -55.05 -13.93
C MET A 6 3.45 -53.58 -13.88
N ILE A 7 3.12 -53.10 -12.68
CA ILE A 7 3.33 -51.72 -12.19
C ILE A 7 2.72 -50.59 -13.04
N ILE A 8 1.51 -50.13 -12.70
CA ILE A 8 1.21 -48.69 -12.70
C ILE A 8 0.49 -48.35 -11.40
N THR A 9 1.29 -47.78 -10.52
CA THR A 9 1.00 -47.18 -9.22
C THR A 9 -0.32 -46.41 -9.20
N ALA A 10 -1.18 -46.77 -8.25
CA ALA A 10 -2.31 -45.96 -7.84
C ALA A 10 -1.82 -44.61 -7.30
N LEU A 11 -1.88 -43.55 -8.12
CA LEU A 11 -1.77 -42.18 -7.63
C LEU A 11 -3.16 -41.76 -7.14
N LEU A 12 -3.43 -42.11 -5.88
CA LEU A 12 -4.49 -41.51 -5.10
C LEU A 12 -4.15 -40.02 -4.98
N CYS A 13 -4.80 -39.15 -5.76
CA CYS A 13 -4.79 -37.71 -5.54
C CYS A 13 -5.50 -37.43 -4.21
N VAL A 14 -4.76 -37.56 -3.11
CA VAL A 14 -5.08 -36.85 -1.87
C VAL A 14 -4.87 -35.38 -2.22
N ILE A 15 -5.96 -34.69 -2.55
CA ILE A 15 -6.00 -33.24 -2.42
C ILE A 15 -5.85 -33.01 -0.92
N ALA A 16 -4.61 -32.87 -0.47
CA ALA A 16 -4.33 -32.33 0.82
C ALA A 16 -4.86 -30.89 0.77
N ALA A 17 -6.09 -30.71 1.26
CA ALA A 17 -6.49 -29.45 1.83
C ALA A 17 -5.44 -29.16 2.91
N ALA A 18 -4.42 -28.39 2.52
CA ALA A 18 -3.49 -27.82 3.48
C ALA A 18 -4.36 -27.15 4.53
N PRO A 19 -4.13 -27.41 5.83
CA PRO A 19 -4.81 -26.64 6.84
C PRO A 19 -4.48 -25.19 6.52
N LEU A 20 -5.52 -24.37 6.43
CA LEU A 20 -5.45 -22.92 6.49
C LEU A 20 -4.80 -22.62 7.85
N ALA A 21 -3.49 -22.74 7.91
CA ALA A 21 -2.67 -22.35 9.03
C ALA A 21 -2.83 -20.85 9.05
N ALA A 22 -3.72 -20.40 9.93
CA ALA A 22 -3.63 -19.16 10.66
C ALA A 22 -2.48 -18.27 10.16
N HIS A 23 -2.75 -17.52 9.08
CA HIS A 23 -2.35 -16.12 9.15
C HIS A 23 -3.12 -15.62 10.36
N GLY A 24 -2.43 -15.58 11.49
CA GLY A 24 -3.01 -15.07 12.72
C GLY A 24 -3.73 -13.79 12.35
N ALA A 25 -4.92 -13.58 12.93
CA ALA A 25 -5.36 -12.21 13.09
C ALA A 25 -4.13 -11.42 13.55
N PRO A 26 -3.84 -10.25 12.94
CA PRO A 26 -2.71 -9.44 13.34
C PRO A 26 -2.61 -9.51 14.85
N PRO A 27 -1.41 -9.72 15.45
CA PRO A 27 -1.29 -9.38 16.86
C PRO A 27 -1.98 -8.02 16.99
N GLU A 28 -2.82 -7.83 18.01
CA GLU A 28 -3.18 -6.49 18.44
C GLU A 28 -1.82 -5.83 18.66
N ALA A 29 -1.26 -5.24 17.60
CA ALA A 29 -0.12 -4.40 17.75
C ALA A 29 -0.70 -3.34 18.63
N ASP A 30 0.04 -3.03 19.68
CA ASP A 30 -0.12 -1.82 20.44
C ASP A 30 0.20 -0.67 19.48
N TYR A 31 -0.63 -0.54 18.43
CA TYR A 31 -0.77 0.64 17.62
C TYR A 31 -1.24 1.61 18.66
N PRO A 32 -0.40 2.59 19.05
CA PRO A 32 -0.89 3.58 19.97
C PRO A 32 -2.21 4.08 19.35
N GLU A 33 -3.23 4.29 20.18
CA GLU A 33 -4.52 4.90 19.79
C GLU A 33 -4.33 6.34 19.28
N LEU A 34 -3.24 6.63 18.57
CA LEU A 34 -3.10 7.66 17.58
C LEU A 34 -3.92 7.25 16.35
N LEU A 35 -5.23 7.02 16.56
CA LEU A 35 -6.17 7.39 15.52
C LEU A 35 -5.99 8.89 15.37
N TYR A 36 -5.21 9.26 14.37
CA TYR A 36 -5.17 10.64 13.94
C TYR A 36 -6.61 10.99 13.54
N ARG A 37 -7.30 11.75 14.42
CA ARG A 37 -8.68 12.16 14.18
C ARG A 37 -8.78 13.10 12.98
N ASP A 38 -7.65 13.67 12.61
CA ASP A 38 -7.58 14.59 11.50
C ASP A 38 -7.67 13.82 10.18
N SER A 39 -7.99 14.53 9.12
CA SER A 39 -8.03 13.95 7.77
C SER A 39 -6.63 13.50 7.34
N ALA A 40 -6.55 12.65 6.31
CA ALA A 40 -5.27 12.28 5.73
C ALA A 40 -4.47 13.50 5.27
N VAL A 41 -5.14 14.47 4.62
CA VAL A 41 -4.52 15.73 4.17
C VAL A 41 -3.95 16.52 5.35
N GLU A 42 -4.64 16.56 6.48
CA GLU A 42 -4.14 17.23 7.69
C GLU A 42 -3.00 16.47 8.35
N ALA A 43 -2.96 15.13 8.25
CA ALA A 43 -1.82 14.33 8.70
C ALA A 43 -0.57 14.63 7.87
N VAL A 44 -0.72 14.67 6.55
CA VAL A 44 0.33 15.01 5.60
C VAL A 44 0.85 16.43 5.82
N SER A 45 -0.03 17.39 6.12
CA SER A 45 0.39 18.77 6.38
C SER A 45 1.21 18.94 7.67
N LYS A 46 1.04 18.08 8.68
CA LYS A 46 1.69 18.24 9.99
C LYS A 46 2.93 17.38 10.19
N HIS A 47 3.17 16.41 9.30
CA HIS A 47 4.31 15.52 9.42
C HIS A 47 5.59 16.18 8.86
N ASP A 48 6.70 16.12 9.60
CA ASP A 48 7.92 16.85 9.24
C ASP A 48 8.58 16.35 7.95
N GLN A 49 8.39 15.06 7.62
CA GLN A 49 8.92 14.44 6.41
C GLN A 49 8.06 14.62 5.15
N THR A 50 6.91 15.30 5.21
CA THR A 50 5.97 15.40 4.07
C THR A 50 5.58 16.84 3.74
N THR A 51 6.42 17.81 4.08
CA THR A 51 6.17 19.23 3.85
C THR A 51 6.14 19.57 2.36
N ILE A 52 7.09 19.04 1.58
CA ILE A 52 7.16 19.19 0.12
C ILE A 52 6.01 18.41 -0.52
N ALA A 53 5.77 17.19 -0.08
CA ALA A 53 4.66 16.39 -0.62
C ALA A 53 3.31 17.07 -0.41
N TYR A 54 3.08 17.70 0.75
CA TYR A 54 1.89 18.51 0.99
C TYR A 54 1.81 19.72 0.04
N ALA A 55 2.93 20.41 -0.19
CA ALA A 55 2.96 21.57 -1.08
C ALA A 55 2.66 21.20 -2.54
N VAL A 56 3.04 19.99 -2.97
CA VAL A 56 2.85 19.51 -4.35
C VAL A 56 1.50 18.84 -4.56
N PHE A 57 1.05 18.01 -3.61
CA PHE A 57 -0.14 17.15 -3.80
C PHE A 57 -1.31 17.48 -2.85
N GLY A 58 -1.15 18.46 -1.96
CA GLY A 58 -2.10 18.71 -0.86
C GLY A 58 -3.51 19.05 -1.34
N ASP A 59 -3.60 19.85 -2.41
CA ASP A 59 -4.87 20.25 -3.00
C ASP A 59 -5.53 19.05 -3.70
N GLU A 60 -4.78 18.29 -4.49
CA GLU A 60 -5.26 17.09 -5.20
C GLU A 60 -5.72 16.00 -4.23
N PHE A 61 -4.97 15.78 -3.14
CA PHE A 61 -5.37 14.86 -2.09
C PHE A 61 -6.67 15.31 -1.43
N GLY A 62 -6.85 16.62 -1.20
CA GLY A 62 -8.10 17.19 -0.72
C GLY A 62 -9.27 16.87 -1.65
N GLU A 63 -9.14 17.18 -2.94
CA GLU A 63 -10.18 16.92 -3.93
C GLU A 63 -10.52 15.43 -4.06
N ILE A 64 -9.51 14.56 -4.06
CA ILE A 64 -9.72 13.09 -4.11
C ILE A 64 -10.41 12.60 -2.84
N THR A 65 -10.03 13.11 -1.66
CA THR A 65 -10.65 12.76 -0.38
C THR A 65 -12.14 13.05 -0.40
N GLU A 66 -12.53 14.24 -0.87
CA GLU A 66 -13.93 14.66 -0.94
C GLU A 66 -14.73 13.85 -1.97
N ARG A 67 -14.12 13.51 -3.10
CA ARG A 67 -14.74 12.72 -4.16
C ARG A 67 -14.94 11.25 -3.79
N VAL A 68 -14.02 10.66 -3.03
CA VAL A 68 -13.99 9.22 -2.76
C VAL A 68 -14.39 8.95 -1.30
N SER A 69 -15.65 8.58 -1.07
CA SER A 69 -16.23 8.42 0.28
C SER A 69 -15.88 7.10 1.01
N ARG A 70 -14.82 6.40 0.63
CA ARG A 70 -14.38 5.13 1.25
C ARG A 70 -13.02 5.31 1.94
N HIS A 71 -12.65 4.38 2.82
CA HIS A 71 -11.31 4.37 3.41
C HIS A 71 -10.23 4.38 2.32
N GLN A 72 -9.20 5.19 2.54
CA GLN A 72 -8.10 5.41 1.61
C GLN A 72 -6.75 5.15 2.27
N ALA A 73 -5.82 4.60 1.51
CA ALA A 73 -4.41 4.54 1.86
C ALA A 73 -3.68 5.59 1.02
N TYR A 74 -3.01 6.53 1.69
CA TYR A 74 -2.20 7.57 1.06
C TYR A 74 -0.74 7.14 1.10
N PHE A 75 -0.11 7.00 -0.05
CA PHE A 75 1.31 6.74 -0.20
C PHE A 75 1.98 8.06 -0.47
N VAL A 76 2.60 8.64 0.54
CA VAL A 76 3.11 10.01 0.49
C VAL A 76 4.63 9.94 0.37
N PRO A 77 5.20 10.42 -0.74
CA PRO A 77 6.65 10.55 -0.87
C PRO A 77 7.21 11.40 0.27
N ALA A 78 8.29 10.92 0.88
CA ALA A 78 9.07 11.74 1.80
C ALA A 78 9.66 12.94 1.06
N ASP A 79 9.91 14.03 1.77
CA ASP A 79 10.50 15.24 1.21
C ASP A 79 11.86 14.95 0.55
N GLU A 80 12.64 14.02 1.11
CA GLU A 80 13.89 13.55 0.50
C GLU A 80 13.67 12.85 -0.86
N ALA A 81 12.55 12.14 -1.04
CA ALA A 81 12.22 11.47 -2.30
C ALA A 81 11.79 12.48 -3.39
N LEU A 82 11.38 13.68 -2.99
CA LEU A 82 10.96 14.76 -3.89
C LEU A 82 12.06 15.81 -4.11
N ALA A 83 13.14 15.80 -3.32
CA ALA A 83 14.18 16.83 -3.37
C ALA A 83 14.85 16.99 -4.75
N ASP A 84 14.97 15.90 -5.50
CA ASP A 84 15.53 15.88 -6.86
C ASP A 84 14.46 15.88 -7.95
N TRP A 85 13.18 15.94 -7.58
CA TRP A 85 12.08 15.96 -8.54
C TRP A 85 11.76 17.38 -8.98
N ASP A 86 11.72 17.57 -10.30
CA ASP A 86 11.26 18.78 -10.95
C ASP A 86 9.79 18.60 -11.37
N ASP A 87 8.89 19.27 -10.66
CA ASP A 87 7.47 19.39 -11.01
C ASP A 87 7.20 20.63 -11.89
N GLU A 88 8.23 21.46 -12.18
CA GLU A 88 8.08 22.66 -13.00
C GLU A 88 7.69 22.30 -14.44
N GLY A 89 6.40 22.42 -14.74
CA GLY A 89 5.86 22.22 -16.08
C GLY A 89 4.84 21.09 -16.20
N LEU A 90 4.54 20.39 -15.10
CA LEU A 90 3.39 19.48 -15.07
C LEU A 90 2.10 20.27 -15.22
N ALA A 91 1.24 19.83 -16.13
CA ALA A 91 -0.12 20.33 -16.19
C ALA A 91 -0.92 19.82 -14.98
N ASN A 92 -1.92 20.58 -14.52
CA ASN A 92 -2.79 20.17 -13.41
C ASN A 92 -3.42 18.78 -13.63
N GLU A 93 -3.72 18.42 -14.88
CA GLU A 93 -4.27 17.11 -15.24
C GLU A 93 -3.26 15.97 -15.00
N GLU A 94 -1.97 16.22 -15.26
CA GLU A 94 -0.89 15.26 -15.02
C GLU A 94 -0.61 15.13 -13.53
N LEU A 95 -0.63 16.23 -12.80
CA LEU A 95 -0.48 16.25 -11.34
C LEU A 95 -1.62 15.49 -10.65
N GLY A 96 -2.86 15.70 -11.09
CA GLY A 96 -4.01 14.95 -10.59
C GLY A 96 -3.91 13.44 -10.82
N ALA A 97 -3.46 13.02 -12.01
CA ALA A 97 -3.23 11.60 -12.30
C ALA A 97 -2.10 11.01 -11.43
N LEU A 98 -1.04 11.78 -11.17
CA LEU A 98 0.04 11.36 -10.28
C LEU A 98 -0.44 11.27 -8.82
N ALA A 99 -1.29 12.19 -8.37
CA ALA A 99 -1.90 12.13 -7.04
C ALA A 99 -2.81 10.89 -6.88
N GLU A 100 -3.60 10.53 -7.91
CA GLU A 100 -4.42 9.32 -7.90
C GLU A 100 -3.58 8.04 -7.80
N ARG A 101 -2.37 8.01 -8.38
CA ARG A 101 -1.43 6.88 -8.24
C ARG A 101 -0.91 6.72 -6.82
N HIS A 102 -0.84 7.80 -6.06
CA HIS A 102 -0.42 7.78 -4.66
C HIS A 102 -1.57 7.48 -3.69
N ILE A 103 -2.77 7.17 -4.20
CA ILE A 103 -3.91 6.81 -3.37
C ILE A 103 -4.43 5.44 -3.77
N ALA A 104 -4.68 4.60 -2.77
CA ALA A 104 -5.32 3.31 -2.96
C ALA A 104 -6.49 3.14 -1.99
N THR A 105 -7.29 2.11 -2.22
CA THR A 105 -8.50 1.83 -1.43
C THR A 105 -8.68 0.33 -1.28
N GLY A 106 -9.58 -0.09 -0.39
CA GLY A 106 -9.81 -1.52 -0.11
C GLY A 106 -8.88 -2.02 1.01
N PRO A 107 -8.39 -3.28 0.95
CA PRO A 107 -7.67 -3.90 2.07
C PRO A 107 -6.49 -3.08 2.59
N VAL A 108 -5.73 -2.46 1.68
CA VAL A 108 -4.60 -1.58 1.97
C VAL A 108 -4.96 -0.35 2.82
N ALA A 109 -6.23 0.09 2.77
CA ALA A 109 -6.73 1.20 3.57
C ALA A 109 -7.30 0.76 4.92
N GLU A 110 -7.50 -0.53 5.13
CA GLU A 110 -8.17 -1.06 6.33
C GLU A 110 -7.23 -1.87 7.22
N GLN A 111 -6.14 -2.37 6.64
CA GLN A 111 -5.20 -3.30 7.26
C GLN A 111 -3.75 -2.82 7.06
N PRO A 112 -2.83 -3.19 7.97
CA PRO A 112 -1.40 -2.97 7.77
C PRO A 112 -0.89 -3.65 6.49
N LEU A 113 0.12 -3.04 5.84
CA LEU A 113 0.67 -3.52 4.56
C LEU A 113 1.26 -4.93 4.62
N GLU A 114 1.70 -5.39 5.79
CA GLU A 114 2.23 -6.75 5.97
C GLU A 114 1.20 -7.87 5.72
N TYR A 115 -0.10 -7.54 5.70
CA TYR A 115 -1.19 -8.47 5.37
C TYR A 115 -1.70 -8.32 3.93
N VAL A 116 -1.09 -7.44 3.14
CA VAL A 116 -1.52 -7.12 1.77
C VAL A 116 -0.44 -7.59 0.81
N GLU A 117 -0.78 -8.46 -0.14
CA GLU A 117 0.17 -8.95 -1.15
C GLU A 117 0.32 -7.98 -2.33
N SER A 118 -0.76 -7.28 -2.67
CA SER A 118 -0.80 -6.25 -3.71
C SER A 118 -2.04 -5.38 -3.53
N PHE A 119 -2.02 -4.20 -4.13
CA PHE A 119 -3.18 -3.32 -4.18
C PHE A 119 -3.26 -2.58 -5.51
N THR A 120 -4.44 -2.06 -5.82
CA THR A 120 -4.66 -1.23 -7.00
C THR A 120 -4.86 0.22 -6.55
N THR A 121 -4.09 1.12 -7.16
CA THR A 121 -4.17 2.57 -6.97
C THR A 121 -5.39 3.14 -7.69
N LEU A 122 -5.76 4.39 -7.44
CA LEU A 122 -6.96 4.99 -8.04
C LEU A 122 -6.82 5.21 -9.55
N ASP A 123 -5.59 5.40 -10.04
CA ASP A 123 -5.29 5.51 -11.48
C ASP A 123 -5.32 4.14 -12.20
N GLY A 124 -5.45 3.03 -11.44
CA GLY A 124 -5.62 1.68 -11.96
C GLY A 124 -4.34 0.84 -12.02
N GLU A 125 -3.21 1.37 -11.57
CA GLU A 125 -1.96 0.62 -11.49
C GLU A 125 -2.01 -0.42 -10.36
N THR A 126 -1.35 -1.57 -10.54
CA THR A 126 -1.24 -2.60 -9.51
C THR A 126 0.15 -2.58 -8.90
N ILE A 127 0.20 -2.32 -7.60
CA ILE A 127 1.43 -2.28 -6.82
C ILE A 127 1.58 -3.58 -6.05
N SER A 128 2.70 -4.27 -6.22
CA SER A 128 3.05 -5.45 -5.42
C SER A 128 3.67 -5.03 -4.10
N VAL A 129 3.35 -5.76 -3.02
CA VAL A 129 3.90 -5.53 -1.70
C VAL A 129 4.74 -6.75 -1.31
N ALA A 130 6.00 -6.50 -0.97
CA ALA A 130 6.89 -7.48 -0.36
C ALA A 130 7.37 -6.95 1.00
N ILE A 131 7.99 -7.81 1.81
CA ILE A 131 8.66 -7.39 3.04
C ILE A 131 10.17 -7.54 2.84
N ASP A 132 10.92 -6.47 3.09
CA ASP A 132 12.38 -6.46 2.97
C ASP A 132 13.04 -7.25 4.12
N ASP A 133 14.36 -7.47 4.03
CA ASP A 133 15.14 -8.17 5.06
C ASP A 133 15.13 -7.49 6.44
N ARG A 134 14.65 -6.24 6.52
CA ARG A 134 14.52 -5.44 7.74
C ARG A 134 13.07 -5.41 8.27
N GLY A 135 12.16 -6.16 7.65
CA GLY A 135 10.75 -6.21 8.05
C GLY A 135 9.92 -5.01 7.57
N ARG A 136 10.41 -4.22 6.61
CA ARG A 136 9.69 -3.05 6.08
C ARG A 136 8.97 -3.40 4.77
N PRO A 137 7.75 -2.87 4.54
CA PRO A 137 7.08 -3.04 3.26
C PRO A 137 7.90 -2.42 2.11
N LEU A 138 8.07 -3.18 1.04
CA LEU A 138 8.76 -2.83 -0.19
C LEU A 138 7.76 -2.93 -1.34
N LEU A 139 7.44 -1.79 -1.94
CA LEU A 139 6.48 -1.63 -3.02
C LEU A 139 7.20 -1.79 -4.37
N ASN A 140 6.66 -2.64 -5.24
CA ASN A 140 7.24 -2.98 -6.55
C ASN A 140 8.71 -3.45 -6.53
N GLY A 141 9.24 -3.81 -5.35
CA GLY A 141 10.65 -4.16 -5.19
C GLY A 141 11.62 -2.97 -5.16
N GLU A 142 11.12 -1.74 -5.21
CA GLU A 142 11.93 -0.52 -5.42
C GLU A 142 11.70 0.54 -4.35
N VAL A 143 10.45 0.74 -3.93
CA VAL A 143 10.06 1.84 -3.03
C VAL A 143 9.78 1.29 -1.64
N THR A 144 10.52 1.74 -0.63
CA THR A 144 10.34 1.31 0.74
C THR A 144 9.34 2.19 1.48
N VAL A 145 8.47 1.57 2.27
CA VAL A 145 7.64 2.28 3.24
C VAL A 145 8.48 2.56 4.49
N VAL A 146 8.75 3.83 4.72
CA VAL A 146 9.55 4.35 5.84
C VAL A 146 8.73 4.30 7.12
N GLU A 147 7.47 4.73 7.05
CA GLU A 147 6.56 4.82 8.18
C GLU A 147 5.12 4.57 7.74
N SER A 148 4.30 4.04 8.64
CA SER A 148 2.86 3.84 8.42
C SER A 148 2.08 4.34 9.62
N ILE A 149 1.15 5.26 9.35
CA ILE A 149 0.36 5.97 10.35
C ILE A 149 -1.10 5.59 10.14
N ARG A 150 -1.76 5.12 11.21
CA ARG A 150 -3.19 4.83 11.19
C ARG A 150 -3.98 6.13 11.30
N LEU A 151 -4.94 6.33 10.41
CA LEU A 151 -5.86 7.46 10.41
C LEU A 151 -7.26 7.01 10.85
N ALA A 152 -8.11 7.98 11.17
CA ALA A 152 -9.53 7.73 11.43
C ALA A 152 -10.24 7.04 10.25
N TYR A 153 -9.86 7.39 9.02
CA TYR A 153 -10.48 6.89 7.79
C TYR A 153 -9.46 6.29 6.80
N GLY A 154 -8.47 5.59 7.32
CA GLY A 154 -7.54 4.81 6.51
C GLY A 154 -6.12 4.78 7.03
N TYR A 155 -5.15 4.89 6.12
CA TYR A 155 -3.72 4.92 6.44
C TYR A 155 -3.00 6.00 5.65
N MET A 156 -1.93 6.53 6.25
CA MET A 156 -0.89 7.29 5.58
C MET A 156 0.40 6.46 5.65
N HIS A 157 1.01 6.18 4.50
CA HIS A 157 2.26 5.46 4.35
C HIS A 157 3.29 6.42 3.76
N ILE A 158 4.34 6.74 4.52
CA ILE A 158 5.44 7.56 4.04
C ILE A 158 6.41 6.66 3.29
N ILE A 159 6.75 7.01 2.06
CA ILE A 159 7.59 6.21 1.17
C ILE A 159 8.89 6.94 0.81
N ASP A 160 10.00 6.21 0.66
CA ASP A 160 11.33 6.77 0.34
C ASP A 160 11.57 6.99 -1.16
N GLY A 161 10.52 6.82 -1.96
CA GLY A 161 10.49 7.03 -3.40
C GLY A 161 9.13 7.55 -3.81
N ARG A 162 8.86 7.50 -5.11
CA ARG A 162 7.55 7.82 -5.68
C ARG A 162 7.00 6.59 -6.37
N LEU A 163 5.67 6.48 -6.39
CA LEU A 163 5.00 5.51 -7.24
C LEU A 163 4.94 6.13 -8.64
N ASP A 164 5.99 5.92 -9.41
CA ASP A 164 6.09 6.31 -10.82
C ASP A 164 6.23 5.00 -11.60
N GLY A 165 5.19 4.60 -12.36
CA GLY A 165 5.20 3.36 -13.13
C GLY A 165 6.27 3.28 -14.22
#